data_AF-A0A0M4CG64-F1
#
_entry.id   AF-A0A0M4CG64-F1
#
_cell.length_a   1.000
_cell.length_b   1.000
_cell.length_c   1.000
_cell.angle_alpha   90.00
_cell.angle_beta   90.00
_cell.angle_gamma   90.00
#
_symmetry.space_group_name_H-M   'P 1'
#
loop_
_entity.id
_entity.type
_entity.pdbx_description
1 polymer ?
#
loop_
_entity_poly.entity_id
_entity_poly.type
_entity_poly.pdbx_seq_one_letter_code
_entity_poly.pdbx_strand_id
1 'polypeptide(L)'
;MPEWLTDASVAVALIVAFAGLLQQMINNSGKKAEVAASTDDNLIKNMGAQLDRLEKAQRQDRARIDWLEDELWTERKVRHEMTNALSQTVDWGEDVMAWIGSGRVDTPPHALDWGKFRKLLETPLPRRPPPVVDD
;
A
#
# COMPACT_ATOMS: atom_id res chain seq x y z
N MET A 1 -45.45 -55.03 51.13
CA MET A 1 -45.17 -54.93 49.69
C MET A 1 -43.86 -55.65 49.44
N PRO A 2 -43.75 -56.49 48.42
CA PRO A 2 -42.60 -57.37 48.29
C PRO A 2 -41.36 -56.60 47.82
N GLU A 3 -40.23 -56.83 48.49
CA GLU A 3 -38.97 -56.05 48.44
C GLU A 3 -38.32 -56.01 47.04
N TRP A 4 -38.71 -56.90 46.12
CA TRP A 4 -38.18 -56.94 44.75
C TRP A 4 -38.72 -55.83 43.83
N LEU A 5 -39.85 -55.18 44.17
CA LEU A 5 -40.39 -54.05 43.40
C LEU A 5 -39.67 -52.73 43.73
N THR A 6 -39.14 -52.60 44.94
CA THR A 6 -38.35 -51.45 45.39
C THR A 6 -37.00 -51.38 44.68
N ASP A 7 -36.31 -52.51 44.49
CA ASP A 7 -35.01 -52.53 43.80
C ASP A 7 -35.13 -52.19 42.30
N ALA A 8 -36.16 -52.71 41.63
CA ALA A 8 -36.39 -52.43 40.22
C ALA A 8 -36.77 -50.97 39.95
N SER A 9 -37.58 -50.36 40.82
CA SER A 9 -38.00 -48.95 40.67
C SER A 9 -36.88 -47.96 40.99
N VAL A 10 -36.01 -48.26 41.95
CA VAL A 10 -34.81 -47.47 42.25
C VAL A 10 -33.80 -47.54 41.08
N ALA A 11 -33.61 -48.72 40.49
CA ALA A 11 -32.73 -48.89 39.33
C ALA A 11 -33.22 -48.09 38.11
N VAL A 12 -34.52 -48.11 37.83
CA VAL A 12 -35.11 -47.35 36.71
C VAL A 12 -35.00 -45.84 36.95
N ALA A 13 -35.24 -45.36 38.18
CA ALA A 13 -35.12 -43.95 38.52
C ALA A 13 -33.69 -43.42 38.34
N LEU A 14 -32.67 -44.21 38.69
CA LEU A 14 -31.26 -43.88 38.48
C LEU A 14 -30.89 -43.81 36.99
N ILE A 15 -31.40 -44.73 36.17
CA ILE A 15 -31.14 -44.73 34.72
C ILE A 15 -31.75 -43.50 34.06
N VAL A 16 -32.98 -43.13 34.42
CA VAL A 16 -33.65 -41.94 33.87
C VAL A 16 -32.94 -40.65 34.30
N ALA A 17 -32.49 -40.56 35.56
CA ALA A 17 -31.71 -39.41 36.03
C ALA A 17 -30.37 -39.29 35.29
N PHE A 18 -29.70 -40.42 35.03
CA PHE A 18 -28.44 -40.46 34.29
C PHE A 18 -28.63 -40.09 32.80
N ALA A 19 -29.68 -40.60 32.16
CA ALA A 19 -30.05 -40.25 30.79
C ALA A 19 -30.39 -38.75 30.67
N GLY A 20 -31.12 -38.18 31.64
CA GLY A 20 -31.41 -36.75 31.70
C GLY A 20 -30.15 -35.89 31.84
N LEU A 21 -29.20 -36.31 32.68
CA LEU A 21 -27.89 -35.65 32.83
C LEU A 21 -27.07 -35.71 31.53
N LEU A 22 -27.04 -36.85 30.86
CA LEU A 22 -26.37 -37.01 29.57
C LEU A 22 -27.02 -36.13 28.50
N GLN A 23 -28.36 -36.09 28.42
CA GLN A 23 -29.09 -35.25 27.47
C GLN A 23 -28.79 -33.77 27.71
N GLN A 24 -28.74 -33.34 28.97
CA GLN A 24 -28.48 -31.95 29.35
C GLN A 24 -27.01 -31.56 29.10
N MET A 25 -26.06 -32.49 29.31
CA MET A 25 -24.66 -32.30 28.92
C MET A 25 -24.49 -32.20 27.41
N ILE A 26 -25.16 -33.05 26.62
CA ILE A 26 -25.10 -33.02 25.16
C ILE A 26 -25.73 -31.73 24.62
N ASN A 27 -26.89 -31.31 25.13
CA ASN A 27 -27.51 -30.04 24.72
C ASN A 27 -26.66 -28.82 25.08
N ASN A 28 -26.03 -28.82 26.25
CA ASN A 28 -25.14 -27.72 26.65
C ASN A 28 -23.82 -27.74 25.86
N SER A 29 -23.31 -28.91 25.50
CA SER A 29 -22.14 -29.06 24.63
C SER A 29 -22.45 -28.60 23.20
N GLY A 30 -23.62 -28.99 22.65
CA GLY A 30 -24.10 -28.57 21.34
C GLY A 30 -24.27 -27.05 21.25
N LYS A 31 -24.91 -26.42 22.24
CA LYS A 31 -25.04 -24.96 22.30
C LYS A 31 -23.69 -24.24 22.40
N LYS A 32 -22.74 -24.80 23.15
CA LYS A 32 -21.37 -24.26 23.24
C LYS A 32 -20.62 -24.41 21.90
N ALA A 33 -20.79 -25.53 21.21
CA ALA A 33 -20.20 -25.78 19.89
C ALA A 33 -20.83 -24.87 18.82
N GLU A 34 -22.14 -24.63 18.86
CA GLU A 34 -22.84 -23.72 17.95
C GLU A 34 -22.39 -22.26 18.15
N VAL A 35 -22.25 -21.82 19.40
CA VAL A 35 -21.74 -20.48 19.71
C VAL A 35 -20.26 -20.34 19.36
N ALA A 36 -19.45 -21.38 19.59
CA ALA A 36 -18.04 -21.39 19.19
C ALA A 36 -17.89 -21.33 17.65
N ALA A 37 -18.65 -22.15 16.91
CA ALA A 37 -18.66 -22.12 15.45
C ALA A 37 -19.16 -20.77 14.89
N SER A 38 -20.21 -20.18 15.49
CA SER A 38 -20.68 -18.84 15.12
C SER A 38 -19.67 -17.74 15.44
N THR A 39 -18.84 -17.91 16.48
CA THR A 39 -17.81 -16.94 16.86
C THR A 39 -16.61 -17.04 15.92
N ASP A 40 -16.22 -18.26 15.54
CA ASP A 40 -15.15 -18.51 14.57
C ASP A 40 -15.54 -18.06 13.16
N ASP A 41 -16.78 -18.30 12.71
CA ASP A 41 -17.26 -17.81 11.41
C ASP A 41 -17.26 -16.27 11.32
N ASN A 42 -17.64 -15.60 12.40
CA ASN A 42 -17.60 -14.13 12.47
C ASN A 42 -16.16 -13.61 12.54
N LEU A 43 -15.27 -14.31 13.25
CA LEU A 43 -13.85 -13.98 13.29
C LEU A 43 -13.21 -14.12 11.92
N ILE A 44 -13.45 -15.23 11.20
CA ILE A 44 -12.92 -15.48 9.86
C ILE A 44 -13.43 -14.43 8.87
N LYS A 45 -14.72 -14.09 8.90
CA LYS A 45 -15.28 -13.02 8.05
C LYS A 45 -14.66 -11.66 8.35
N ASN A 46 -14.47 -11.32 9.62
CA ASN A 46 -13.83 -10.07 10.02
C ASN A 46 -12.35 -10.03 9.61
N MET A 47 -11.62 -11.14 9.75
CA MET A 47 -10.24 -11.25 9.31
C MET A 47 -10.12 -11.17 7.78
N GLY A 48 -11.04 -11.79 7.04
CA GLY A 48 -11.12 -11.67 5.58
C GLY A 48 -11.36 -10.22 5.14
N ALA A 49 -12.32 -9.54 5.76
CA ALA A 49 -12.59 -8.13 5.46
C ALA A 49 -11.40 -7.21 5.83
N GLN A 50 -10.63 -7.54 6.87
CA GLN A 50 -9.40 -6.81 7.20
C GLN A 50 -8.28 -7.07 6.20
N LEU A 51 -8.10 -8.32 5.76
CA LEU A 51 -7.13 -8.70 4.73
C LEU A 51 -7.43 -8.01 3.40
N ASP A 52 -8.69 -7.97 2.97
CA ASP A 52 -9.08 -7.27 1.74
C ASP A 52 -8.76 -5.77 1.81
N ARG A 53 -9.00 -5.13 2.97
CA ARG A 53 -8.65 -3.72 3.18
C ARG A 53 -7.14 -3.49 3.16
N LEU A 54 -6.37 -4.38 3.78
CA LEU A 54 -4.90 -4.33 3.78
C LEU A 54 -4.34 -4.54 2.38
N GLU A 55 -4.89 -5.48 1.61
CA GLU A 55 -4.47 -5.73 0.24
C GLU A 55 -4.77 -4.52 -0.66
N LYS A 56 -5.96 -3.92 -0.52
CA LYS A 56 -6.31 -2.67 -1.21
C LYS A 56 -5.37 -1.53 -0.86
N ALA A 57 -5.10 -1.32 0.42
CA ALA A 57 -4.16 -0.30 0.88
C ALA A 57 -2.75 -0.56 0.31
N GLN A 58 -2.30 -1.81 0.29
CA GLN A 58 -1.00 -2.18 -0.26
C GLN A 58 -0.92 -1.93 -1.77
N ARG A 59 -1.98 -2.22 -2.53
CA ARG A 59 -2.02 -1.91 -3.97
C ARG A 59 -1.98 -0.40 -4.21
N GLN A 60 -2.71 0.37 -3.40
CA GLN A 60 -2.71 1.83 -3.48
C GLN A 60 -1.34 2.42 -3.15
N ASP A 61 -0.68 1.93 -2.10
CA ASP A 61 0.65 2.37 -1.71
C ASP A 61 1.70 2.03 -2.78
N ARG A 62 1.65 0.84 -3.39
CA ARG A 62 2.53 0.49 -4.51
C ARG A 62 2.35 1.43 -5.70
N ALA A 63 1.10 1.65 -6.13
CA ALA A 63 0.82 2.58 -7.22
C ALA A 63 1.32 4.00 -6.92
N ARG A 64 1.20 4.44 -5.65
CA ARG A 64 1.70 5.74 -5.21
C ARG A 64 3.22 5.82 -5.19
N ILE A 65 3.91 4.75 -4.77
CA ILE A 65 5.38 4.68 -4.79
C ILE A 65 5.88 4.75 -6.23
N ASP A 66 5.33 3.92 -7.13
CA ASP A 66 5.73 3.90 -8.54
C ASP A 66 5.53 5.28 -9.19
N TRP A 67 4.42 5.97 -8.86
CA TRP A 67 4.16 7.33 -9.33
C TRP A 67 5.16 8.36 -8.78
N LEU A 68 5.49 8.29 -7.48
CA LEU A 68 6.50 9.17 -6.88
C LEU A 68 7.90 8.94 -7.46
N GLU A 69 8.25 7.70 -7.76
CA GLU A 69 9.53 7.36 -8.39
C GLU A 69 9.64 7.94 -9.80
N ASP A 70 8.59 7.84 -10.61
CA ASP A 70 8.51 8.44 -11.95
C ASP A 70 8.61 9.98 -11.91
N GLU A 71 7.92 10.60 -10.94
CA GLU A 71 7.98 12.05 -10.74
C GLU A 71 9.39 12.48 -10.31
N LEU A 72 10.01 11.80 -9.35
CA LEU A 72 11.39 12.06 -8.93
C LEU A 72 12.40 11.88 -10.07
N TRP A 73 12.23 10.85 -10.91
CA TRP A 73 13.10 10.64 -12.06
C TRP A 73 13.00 11.80 -13.05
N THR A 74 11.78 12.27 -13.32
CA THR A 74 11.51 13.41 -14.18
C THR A 74 12.10 14.71 -13.62
N GLU A 75 11.92 14.97 -12.33
CA GLU A 75 12.51 16.14 -11.67
C GLU A 75 14.05 16.13 -11.73
N ARG A 76 14.66 14.97 -11.45
CA ARG A 76 16.13 14.82 -11.52
C ARG A 76 16.66 15.09 -12.92
N LYS A 77 15.96 14.60 -13.95
CA LYS A 77 16.32 14.85 -15.34
C LYS A 77 16.26 16.34 -15.68
N VAL A 78 15.16 17.02 -15.34
CA VAL A 78 15.02 18.47 -15.58
C VAL A 78 16.09 19.26 -14.83
N ARG A 79 16.36 18.93 -13.56
CA ARG A 79 17.43 19.58 -12.79
C ARG A 79 18.80 19.36 -13.42
N HIS A 80 19.11 18.15 -13.86
CA HIS A 80 20.37 17.85 -14.52
C HIS A 80 20.53 18.63 -15.83
N GLU A 81 19.47 18.71 -16.64
CA GLU A 81 19.46 19.50 -17.87
C GLU A 81 19.64 21.01 -17.59
N MET A 82 18.99 21.55 -16.55
CA MET A 82 19.18 22.93 -16.10
C MET A 82 20.62 23.20 -15.65
N THR A 83 21.19 22.33 -14.81
CA THR A 83 22.57 22.48 -14.32
C THR A 83 23.56 22.45 -15.48
N ASN A 84 23.39 21.53 -16.43
CA ASN A 84 24.24 21.46 -17.62
C ASN A 84 24.11 22.73 -18.48
N ALA A 85 22.89 23.25 -18.65
CA ALA A 85 22.66 24.47 -19.42
C ALA A 85 23.26 25.72 -18.75
N LEU A 86 23.22 25.79 -17.40
CA LEU A 86 23.91 26.83 -16.63
C LEU A 86 25.42 26.72 -16.78
N SER A 87 25.99 25.51 -16.69
CA SER A 87 27.43 25.29 -16.92
C SER A 87 27.84 25.79 -18.31
N GLN A 88 27.10 25.42 -19.36
CA GLN A 88 27.36 25.89 -20.72
C GLN A 88 27.30 27.41 -20.85
N THR A 89 26.42 28.07 -20.10
CA THR A 89 26.32 29.54 -20.11
C THR A 89 27.52 30.18 -19.42
N VAL A 90 28.03 29.58 -18.34
CA VAL A 90 29.24 30.03 -17.66
C VAL A 90 30.46 29.83 -18.55
N ASP A 91 30.64 28.64 -19.12
CA ASP A 91 31.74 28.30 -20.03
C ASP A 91 31.76 29.25 -21.24
N TRP A 92 30.58 29.51 -21.83
CA TRP A 92 30.43 30.48 -22.90
C TRP A 92 30.84 31.91 -22.48
N GLY A 93 30.45 32.33 -21.27
CA GLY A 93 30.84 33.63 -20.72
C GLY A 93 32.35 33.75 -20.54
N GLU A 94 33.00 32.69 -20.07
CA GLU A 94 34.47 32.62 -19.96
C GLU A 94 35.15 32.70 -21.33
N ASP A 95 34.65 31.97 -22.32
CA ASP A 95 35.13 32.01 -23.72
C ASP A 95 35.01 33.43 -24.32
N VAL A 96 33.88 34.10 -24.08
CA VAL A 96 33.65 35.49 -24.52
C VAL A 96 34.64 36.44 -23.86
N MET A 97 34.85 36.31 -22.55
CA MET A 97 35.81 37.16 -21.83
C MET A 97 37.25 36.93 -22.29
N ALA A 98 37.63 35.67 -22.54
CA ALA A 98 38.92 35.31 -23.09
C ALA A 98 39.11 35.87 -24.51
N TRP A 99 38.08 35.80 -25.35
CA TRP A 99 38.08 36.35 -26.70
C TRP A 99 38.26 37.87 -26.69
N ILE A 100 37.47 38.60 -25.88
CA ILE A 100 37.59 40.06 -25.70
C ILE A 100 39.00 40.42 -25.21
N GLY A 101 39.51 39.70 -24.21
CA GLY A 101 40.85 39.93 -23.65
C GLY A 101 41.98 39.62 -24.64
N SER A 102 41.76 38.74 -25.62
CA SER A 102 42.76 38.37 -26.62
C SER A 102 42.97 39.41 -27.73
N GLY A 103 42.03 40.34 -27.91
CA GLY A 103 42.07 41.36 -28.97
C GLY A 103 41.96 40.82 -30.40
N ARG A 104 41.64 39.52 -30.57
CA ARG A 104 41.47 38.88 -31.89
C ARG A 104 40.05 39.11 -32.40
N VAL A 105 39.89 39.50 -33.66
CA VAL A 105 38.56 39.71 -34.29
C VAL A 105 38.08 38.47 -35.06
N ASP A 106 39.01 37.56 -35.39
CA ASP A 106 38.79 36.60 -36.48
C ASP A 106 38.06 35.31 -36.08
N THR A 107 38.06 34.92 -34.81
CA THR A 107 37.34 33.74 -34.31
C THR A 107 36.46 34.10 -33.12
N PRO A 108 35.20 34.52 -33.34
CA PRO A 108 34.26 34.73 -32.27
C PRO A 108 33.99 33.41 -31.52
N PRO A 109 33.65 33.48 -30.22
CA PRO A 109 33.28 32.30 -29.44
C PRO A 109 32.02 31.64 -30.03
N HIS A 110 31.86 30.36 -29.74
CA HIS A 110 30.71 29.58 -30.20
C HIS A 110 29.39 30.24 -29.75
N ALA A 111 28.34 30.17 -30.56
CA ALA A 111 27.05 30.75 -30.19
C ALA A 111 26.33 29.85 -29.18
N LEU A 112 25.83 30.44 -28.08
CA LEU A 112 24.97 29.74 -27.14
C LEU A 112 23.58 29.49 -27.75
N ASP A 113 23.03 28.29 -27.55
CA ASP A 113 21.66 27.98 -27.94
C ASP A 113 20.65 28.53 -26.92
N TRP A 114 20.41 29.85 -27.00
CA TRP A 114 19.44 30.56 -26.17
C TRP A 114 18.01 30.04 -26.32
N GLY A 115 17.67 29.44 -27.47
CA GLY A 115 16.35 28.85 -27.70
C GLY A 115 16.13 27.62 -26.84
N LYS A 116 17.13 26.74 -26.77
CA LYS A 116 17.13 25.57 -25.89
C LYS A 116 17.12 25.98 -24.41
N PHE A 117 17.91 26.99 -24.04
CA PHE A 117 17.94 27.51 -22.66
C PHE A 117 16.57 28.08 -22.23
N ARG A 118 15.96 28.93 -23.07
CA ARG A 118 14.63 29.48 -22.82
C ARG A 118 13.59 28.36 -22.66
N LYS A 119 13.63 27.36 -23.55
CA LYS A 119 12.72 26.21 -23.48
C LYS A 119 12.87 25.45 -22.15
N LEU A 120 14.08 25.28 -21.64
CA LEU A 120 14.31 24.65 -20.33
C LEU A 120 13.76 25.48 -19.17
N LEU A 121 13.84 26.82 -19.23
CA LEU A 121 13.27 27.70 -18.21
C LEU A 121 11.73 27.75 -18.24
N GLU A 122 11.15 27.68 -19.44
CA GLU A 122 9.70 27.79 -19.65
C GLU A 122 8.97 26.46 -19.51
N THR A 123 9.68 25.32 -19.53
CA THR A 123 9.06 23.99 -19.41
C THR A 123 8.52 23.83 -17.99
N PRO A 124 7.19 23.79 -17.79
CA PRO A 124 6.64 23.50 -16.47
C PRO A 124 7.04 22.08 -16.07
N LEU A 125 7.37 21.90 -14.79
CA LEU A 125 7.57 20.58 -14.20
C LEU A 125 6.34 19.71 -14.51
N PRO A 126 6.51 18.53 -15.14
CA PRO A 126 5.41 17.63 -15.41
C PRO A 126 4.83 17.14 -14.08
N ARG A 127 3.77 17.79 -13.60
CA ARG A 127 3.00 17.31 -12.45
C ARG A 127 1.87 16.45 -12.98
N ARG A 128 2.04 15.14 -12.91
CA ARG A 128 0.97 14.20 -13.25
C ARG A 128 0.05 14.07 -12.03
N PRO A 129 -1.29 14.04 -12.19
CA PRO A 129 -2.15 13.74 -11.05
C PRO A 129 -1.81 12.37 -10.45
N PRO A 130 -1.95 12.19 -9.13
CA PRO A 130 -1.67 10.92 -8.48
C PRO A 130 -2.60 9.82 -9.00
N PRO A 131 -2.16 8.54 -9.00
CA PRO A 131 -2.97 7.44 -9.47
C PRO A 131 -4.21 7.27 -8.59
N VAL A 132 -5.37 7.19 -9.23
CA VAL A 132 -6.61 6.74 -8.61
C VAL A 132 -6.69 5.23 -8.83
N VAL A 133 -6.67 4.45 -7.75
CA VAL A 133 -6.91 3.01 -7.81
C VAL A 133 -8.41 2.82 -7.62
N ASP A 134 -9.14 2.60 -8.72
CA ASP A 134 -10.57 2.29 -8.67
C ASP A 134 -10.80 0.89 -8.08
N ASP A 135 -11.89 0.76 -7.30
CA ASP A 135 -12.30 -0.44 -6.56
C ASP A 135 -12.72 -1.64 -7.44
#